data_AF-A0A2V2PW41-F1
#
_entry.id   AF-A0A2V2PW41-F1
#
_cell.length_a   1.000
_cell.length_b   1.000
_cell.length_c   1.000
_cell.angle_alpha   90.00
_cell.angle_beta   90.00
_cell.angle_gamma   90.00
#
_symmetry.space_group_name_H-M   'P 1'
#
loop_
_entity.id
_entity.type
_entity.pdbx_description
1 polymer ?
#
loop_
_entity_poly.entity_id
_entity_poly.type
_entity_poly.pdbx_seq_one_letter_code
_entity_poly.pdbx_strand_id
1 'polypeptide(L)'
;MTSAVHLPPHQAPDGGDPPSGRPADGTAPRSRRWLLGVWAVVFAAFLAVSPGRMTFDTKLGVVVDPGRFLGDLGELWHSRNGFGGIADQYIGYLVPMLPYYGLADLAQVPTWLAERLWLSLIVATAFWGALRLAERLRVGSSATRLLGALVYALWPTYTIVIGSTSAAALPGAMLPWVLLPLTDARLAPRIAAARSALLIPLMGGVNAASTLASLLPVGLYLLSRPGGPRKRALLLWWIPGVILATAWWIVPLLLLGVFGENFMPYVESSFTTTTTMSAAEVLRGAGNWVGYLNFGEAWLPAGWTVVTGTVTILGSALAAALGLAGLARRDLPERRWLVLTVLSVALVTLAGYGGALGGLFHGTVQAWLDTWLVPFRNIYKFQTGLALALALGLAHITAVLALRLGRSGQDGRVPARARRLAPV
;
A
#
# COMPACT_ATOMS: atom_id res chain seq x y z
N MET A 1 38.67 -73.52 21.75
CA MET A 1 37.86 -72.41 22.29
C MET A 1 38.56 -71.12 21.88
N THR A 2 37.85 -70.31 21.11
CA THR A 2 38.33 -69.16 20.34
C THR A 2 38.53 -67.92 21.23
N SER A 3 39.76 -67.41 21.29
CA SER A 3 40.06 -66.10 21.89
C SER A 3 39.85 -65.00 20.85
N ALA A 4 38.84 -64.16 21.07
CA ALA A 4 38.55 -62.99 20.24
C ALA A 4 39.50 -61.84 20.60
N VAL A 5 40.18 -61.30 19.58
CA VAL A 5 41.04 -60.12 19.65
C VAL A 5 40.14 -58.86 19.67
N HIS A 6 40.34 -57.99 20.66
CA HIS A 6 39.63 -56.71 20.79
C HIS A 6 40.38 -55.64 19.97
N LEU A 7 39.74 -55.10 18.91
CA LEU A 7 40.26 -53.98 18.13
C LEU A 7 39.87 -52.64 18.79
N PRO A 8 40.75 -51.64 18.86
CA PRO A 8 40.41 -50.32 19.40
C PRO A 8 39.53 -49.52 18.41
N PRO A 9 38.72 -48.56 18.91
CA PRO A 9 37.84 -47.77 18.05
C PRO A 9 38.63 -46.82 17.14
N HIS A 10 38.27 -46.81 15.86
CA HIS A 10 38.74 -45.84 14.87
C HIS A 10 38.39 -44.41 15.32
N GLN A 11 39.41 -43.57 15.53
CA GLN A 11 39.26 -42.12 15.57
C GLN A 11 38.91 -41.63 14.16
N ALA A 12 37.77 -40.95 14.03
CA ALA A 12 37.40 -40.25 12.80
C ALA A 12 38.35 -39.05 12.61
N PRO A 13 38.80 -38.76 11.38
CA PRO A 13 39.61 -37.56 11.13
C PRO A 13 38.74 -36.31 11.30
N ASP A 14 39.26 -35.35 12.08
CA ASP A 14 38.68 -34.03 12.28
C ASP A 14 38.45 -33.34 10.92
N GLY A 15 37.19 -33.39 10.48
CA GLY A 15 36.71 -32.61 9.34
C GLY A 15 36.62 -31.15 9.76
N GLY A 16 37.70 -30.40 9.51
CA GLY A 16 37.72 -28.96 9.68
C GLY A 16 36.54 -28.31 8.96
N ASP A 17 35.81 -27.49 9.71
CA ASP A 17 34.74 -26.66 9.17
C ASP A 17 35.24 -25.89 7.92
N PRO A 18 34.52 -25.91 6.79
CA PRO A 18 34.88 -25.09 5.66
C PRO A 18 34.85 -23.60 6.10
N PRO A 19 35.78 -22.77 5.62
CA PRO A 19 35.86 -21.38 6.02
C PRO A 19 34.52 -20.71 5.77
N SER A 20 33.94 -20.16 6.86
CA SER A 20 32.69 -19.42 6.87
C SER A 20 32.61 -18.46 5.68
N GLY A 21 31.90 -18.90 4.64
CA GLY A 21 31.66 -18.11 3.45
C GLY A 21 30.95 -16.83 3.88
N ARG A 22 31.53 -15.68 3.53
CA ARG A 22 30.86 -14.38 3.56
C ARG A 22 29.40 -14.56 3.11
N PRO A 23 28.40 -14.10 3.87
CA PRO A 23 27.02 -14.19 3.41
C PRO A 23 26.92 -13.48 2.07
N ALA A 24 26.47 -14.21 1.05
CA ALA A 24 26.16 -13.67 -0.27
C ALA A 24 25.26 -12.42 -0.11
N ASP A 25 25.58 -11.38 -0.87
CA ASP A 25 25.03 -10.02 -0.80
C ASP A 25 23.56 -9.91 -0.29
N GLY A 26 23.36 -9.08 0.74
CA GLY A 26 22.13 -8.28 0.87
C GLY A 26 20.94 -8.87 1.64
N THR A 27 21.14 -9.81 2.56
CA THR A 27 20.07 -10.40 3.39
C THR A 27 19.73 -9.61 4.66
N ALA A 28 20.58 -8.68 5.09
CA ALA A 28 20.31 -7.84 6.26
C ALA A 28 19.26 -6.76 5.93
N PRO A 29 18.27 -6.52 6.83
CA PRO A 29 17.33 -5.43 6.66
C PRO A 29 18.06 -4.10 6.52
N ARG A 30 17.66 -3.25 5.57
CA ARG A 30 18.34 -1.97 5.36
C ARG A 30 18.23 -1.08 6.60
N SER A 31 19.29 -0.31 6.81
CA SER A 31 19.40 0.67 7.90
C SER A 31 18.38 1.80 7.74
N ARG A 32 17.98 2.40 8.87
CA ARG A 32 17.03 3.53 8.94
C ARG A 32 17.49 4.78 8.17
N ARG A 33 18.77 4.90 7.77
CA ARG A 33 19.27 6.00 6.93
C ARG A 33 18.52 6.15 5.60
N TRP A 34 18.05 5.05 5.02
CA TRP A 34 17.27 5.10 3.76
C TRP A 34 15.87 5.69 3.99
N LEU A 35 15.23 5.34 5.11
CA LEU A 35 13.98 5.98 5.53
C LEU A 35 14.20 7.48 5.71
N LEU A 36 15.21 7.88 6.49
CA LEU A 36 15.47 9.29 6.78
C LEU A 36 15.84 10.08 5.52
N GLY A 37 16.67 9.51 4.63
CA GLY A 37 17.05 10.16 3.38
C GLY A 37 15.87 10.34 2.42
N VAL A 38 15.05 9.30 2.21
CA VAL A 38 13.86 9.41 1.36
C VAL A 38 12.84 10.37 1.97
N TRP A 39 12.61 10.28 3.28
CA TRP A 39 11.73 11.22 3.98
C TRP A 39 12.22 12.67 3.83
N ALA A 40 13.51 12.94 4.03
CA ALA A 40 14.06 14.29 3.89
C ALA A 40 13.89 14.84 2.46
N VAL A 41 14.12 14.02 1.43
CA VAL A 41 13.91 14.42 0.03
C VAL A 41 12.44 14.72 -0.23
N VAL A 42 11.52 13.86 0.21
CA VAL A 42 10.08 14.05 0.04
C VAL A 42 9.59 15.28 0.80
N PHE A 43 10.06 15.47 2.03
CA PHE A 43 9.72 16.63 2.84
C PHE A 43 10.22 17.93 2.19
N ALA A 44 11.47 17.96 1.71
CA ALA A 44 12.00 19.10 0.96
C ALA A 44 11.19 19.39 -0.32
N ALA A 45 10.75 18.35 -1.04
CA ALA A 45 9.88 18.50 -2.20
C ALA A 45 8.53 19.14 -1.84
N PHE A 46 7.91 18.72 -0.73
CA PHE A 46 6.68 19.34 -0.24
C PHE A 46 6.87 20.78 0.26
N LEU A 47 8.03 21.10 0.86
CA LEU A 47 8.35 22.46 1.28
C LEU A 47 8.53 23.42 0.09
N ALA A 48 9.03 22.92 -1.05
CA ALA A 48 9.28 23.73 -2.24
C ALA A 48 7.98 24.20 -2.93
N VAL A 49 6.87 23.48 -2.74
CA VAL A 49 5.59 23.80 -3.39
C VAL A 49 4.83 24.83 -2.56
N SER A 50 4.76 26.06 -3.06
CA SER A 50 4.03 27.19 -2.46
C SER A 50 4.33 27.41 -0.96
N PRO A 51 5.58 27.77 -0.60
CA PRO A 51 5.97 27.99 0.80
C PRO A 51 5.08 29.02 1.49
N GLY A 52 4.73 28.77 2.75
CA GLY A 52 3.87 29.65 3.54
C GLY A 52 2.37 29.56 3.19
N ARG A 53 1.97 28.76 2.21
CA ARG A 53 0.57 28.54 1.85
C ARG A 53 0.10 27.15 2.27
N MET A 54 -1.10 27.10 2.84
CA MET A 54 -1.80 25.86 3.12
C MET A 54 -2.28 25.19 1.82
N THR A 55 -2.47 23.88 1.87
CA THR A 55 -3.19 23.13 0.83
C THR A 55 -4.58 22.76 1.33
N PHE A 56 -5.53 22.56 0.42
CA PHE A 56 -6.82 22.00 0.80
C PHE A 56 -6.63 20.50 1.11
N ASP A 57 -6.36 20.12 2.36
CA ASP A 57 -6.25 18.70 2.76
C ASP A 57 -7.50 18.23 3.52
N THR A 58 -8.29 17.38 2.89
CA THR A 58 -9.42 16.60 3.42
C THR A 58 -10.49 17.41 4.19
N LYS A 59 -10.19 17.95 5.39
CA LYS A 59 -11.09 18.80 6.16
C LYS A 59 -10.35 19.92 6.88
N LEU A 60 -10.80 21.17 6.70
CA LEU A 60 -10.15 22.34 7.27
C LEU A 60 -10.05 22.30 8.81
N GLY A 61 -11.14 21.91 9.50
CA GLY A 61 -11.24 22.01 10.96
C GLY A 61 -10.18 21.22 11.73
N VAL A 62 -9.83 20.01 11.26
CA VAL A 62 -8.80 19.17 11.93
C VAL A 62 -7.42 19.82 11.88
N VAL A 63 -7.18 20.71 10.90
CA VAL A 63 -5.89 21.33 10.63
C VAL A 63 -5.77 22.70 11.31
N VAL A 64 -6.84 23.50 11.30
CA VAL A 64 -6.79 24.89 11.80
C VAL A 64 -7.13 25.06 13.27
N ASP A 65 -7.95 24.16 13.83
CA ASP A 65 -8.37 24.21 15.23
C ASP A 65 -8.65 22.79 15.74
N PRO A 66 -7.60 21.97 15.93
CA PRO A 66 -7.76 20.58 16.35
C PRO A 66 -8.40 20.46 17.75
N GLY A 67 -8.17 21.42 18.64
CA GLY A 67 -8.79 21.43 19.97
C GLY A 67 -10.31 21.54 19.89
N ARG A 68 -10.80 22.49 19.11
CA ARG A 68 -12.24 22.61 18.87
C ARG A 68 -12.80 21.45 18.08
N PHE A 69 -12.07 20.96 17.07
CA PHE A 69 -12.49 19.78 16.32
C PHE A 69 -12.69 18.57 17.24
N LEU A 70 -11.80 18.36 18.21
CA LEU A 70 -11.95 17.31 19.23
C LEU A 70 -13.20 17.51 20.09
N GLY A 71 -13.47 18.74 20.53
CA GLY A 71 -14.69 19.07 21.28
C GLY A 71 -15.96 18.76 20.47
N ASP A 72 -15.93 19.12 19.19
CA ASP A 72 -17.01 18.84 18.24
C ASP A 72 -17.26 17.31 18.13
N LEU A 73 -16.22 16.46 18.10
CA LEU A 73 -16.40 15.00 18.05
C LEU A 73 -17.14 14.39 19.26
N GLY A 74 -17.23 15.11 20.38
CA GLY A 74 -17.97 14.67 21.57
C GLY A 74 -19.49 14.77 21.44
N GLU A 75 -19.99 15.46 20.42
CA GLU A 75 -21.42 15.67 20.18
C GLU A 75 -21.87 14.90 18.92
N LEU A 76 -23.00 14.19 19.00
CA LEU A 76 -23.57 13.53 17.83
C LEU A 76 -24.25 14.54 16.88
N TRP A 77 -24.84 15.60 17.45
CA TRP A 77 -25.54 16.65 16.71
C TRP A 77 -24.68 17.92 16.64
N HIS A 78 -24.49 18.44 15.44
CA HIS A 78 -23.79 19.71 15.22
C HIS A 78 -24.73 20.81 14.77
N SER A 79 -25.04 21.74 15.68
CA SER A 79 -25.87 22.92 15.39
C SER A 79 -25.19 23.96 14.49
N ARG A 80 -23.86 23.89 14.34
CA ARG A 80 -23.04 24.89 13.64
C ARG A 80 -22.74 24.55 12.18
N ASN A 81 -23.10 23.35 11.73
CA ASN A 81 -22.86 22.91 10.36
C ASN A 81 -24.12 23.15 9.51
N GLY A 82 -24.12 24.19 8.68
CA GLY A 82 -25.30 24.57 7.88
C GLY A 82 -26.51 24.88 8.76
N PHE A 83 -27.59 24.10 8.57
CA PHE A 83 -28.85 24.22 9.34
C PHE A 83 -28.91 23.29 10.57
N GLY A 84 -27.82 22.61 10.90
CA GLY A 84 -27.77 21.61 11.96
C GLY A 84 -27.96 20.18 11.45
N GLY A 85 -27.20 19.23 11.99
CA GLY A 85 -27.28 17.82 11.58
C GLY A 85 -26.26 16.91 12.26
N ILE A 86 -26.36 15.61 12.01
CA ILE A 86 -25.31 14.65 12.39
C ILE A 86 -24.12 14.85 11.44
N ALA A 87 -22.90 14.98 11.97
CA ALA A 87 -21.72 15.12 11.10
C ALA A 87 -21.42 13.83 10.37
N ASP A 88 -21.31 13.93 9.04
CA ASP A 88 -20.82 12.87 8.19
C ASP A 88 -19.30 12.70 8.33
N GLN A 89 -18.84 11.49 8.67
CA GLN A 89 -17.44 11.05 8.65
C GLN A 89 -16.44 11.79 9.57
N TYR A 90 -16.85 12.81 10.34
CA TYR A 90 -15.94 13.60 11.17
C TYR A 90 -15.20 12.77 12.23
N ILE A 91 -15.88 11.79 12.83
CA ILE A 91 -15.24 10.91 13.81
C ILE A 91 -13.99 10.28 13.20
N GLY A 92 -14.02 9.93 11.91
CA GLY A 92 -12.95 9.25 11.19
C GLY A 92 -11.59 9.95 11.18
N TYR A 93 -11.53 11.23 11.54
CA TYR A 93 -10.30 12.02 11.69
C TYR A 93 -9.64 11.85 13.07
N LEU A 94 -10.36 11.31 14.07
CA LEU A 94 -9.89 11.11 15.45
C LEU A 94 -8.56 10.36 15.52
N VAL A 95 -8.34 9.39 14.63
CA VAL A 95 -7.04 8.73 14.47
C VAL A 95 -6.80 8.51 12.99
N PRO A 96 -5.58 8.76 12.47
CA PRO A 96 -4.42 9.37 13.14
C PRO A 96 -4.30 10.90 13.00
N MET A 97 -5.13 11.55 12.19
CA MET A 97 -4.95 12.98 11.82
C MET A 97 -5.05 13.93 13.01
N LEU A 98 -6.10 13.80 13.82
CA LEU A 98 -6.38 14.75 14.90
C LEU A 98 -5.27 14.80 15.98
N PRO A 99 -4.74 13.67 16.50
CA PRO A 99 -3.59 13.69 17.40
C PRO A 99 -2.35 14.33 16.79
N TYR A 100 -2.11 14.12 15.50
CA TYR A 100 -0.97 14.72 14.82
C TYR A 100 -1.09 16.25 14.79
N TYR A 101 -2.23 16.78 14.31
CA TYR A 101 -2.43 18.22 14.23
C TYR A 101 -2.56 18.86 15.62
N GLY A 102 -3.14 18.17 16.59
CA GLY A 102 -3.13 18.61 17.99
C GLY A 102 -1.72 18.75 18.57
N LEU A 103 -0.82 17.80 18.29
CA LEU A 103 0.59 17.90 18.71
C LEU A 103 1.33 19.03 17.97
N ALA A 104 1.05 19.22 16.67
CA ALA A 104 1.65 20.30 15.89
C ALA A 104 1.21 21.68 16.39
N ASP A 105 -0.08 21.83 16.71
CA ASP A 105 -0.66 23.04 17.30
C ASP A 105 -0.09 23.33 18.68
N LEU A 106 0.01 22.33 19.56
CA LEU A 106 0.67 22.47 20.87
C LEU A 106 2.15 22.87 20.75
N ALA A 107 2.84 22.36 19.72
CA ALA A 107 4.21 22.74 19.41
C ALA A 107 4.32 24.08 18.65
N GLN A 108 3.19 24.76 18.38
CA GLN A 108 3.11 26.02 17.65
C GLN A 108 3.77 25.96 16.27
N VAL A 109 3.71 24.80 15.63
CA VAL A 109 4.21 24.60 14.26
C VAL A 109 3.26 25.33 13.31
N PRO A 110 3.75 26.20 12.41
CA PRO A 110 2.91 26.85 11.42
C PRO A 110 2.11 25.82 10.61
N THR A 111 0.80 26.07 10.42
CA THR A 111 -0.14 25.10 9.84
C THR A 111 0.34 24.52 8.50
N TRP A 112 0.82 25.38 7.59
CA TRP A 112 1.34 24.94 6.29
C TRP A 112 2.54 23.99 6.43
N LEU A 113 3.40 24.19 7.43
CA LEU A 113 4.56 23.35 7.70
C LEU A 113 4.14 22.01 8.32
N ALA A 114 3.17 22.04 9.24
CA ALA A 114 2.54 20.85 9.79
C ALA A 114 1.89 20.00 8.68
N GLU A 115 1.22 20.61 7.70
CA GLU A 115 0.70 19.91 6.52
C GLU A 115 1.83 19.26 5.71
N ARG A 116 2.90 19.99 5.35
CA ARG A 116 4.00 19.40 4.56
C ARG A 116 4.67 18.24 5.30
N LEU A 117 4.84 18.36 6.61
CA LEU A 117 5.36 17.29 7.44
C LEU A 117 4.42 16.09 7.43
N TRP A 118 3.11 16.29 7.59
CA TRP A 118 2.09 15.25 7.54
C TRP A 118 2.15 14.45 6.23
N LEU A 119 2.09 15.15 5.10
CA LEU A 119 2.13 14.55 3.77
C LEU A 119 3.42 13.75 3.56
N SER A 120 4.56 14.29 4.01
CA SER A 120 5.85 13.59 3.91
C SER A 120 5.90 12.31 4.75
N LEU A 121 5.26 12.29 5.92
CA LEU A 121 5.19 11.11 6.80
C LEU A 121 4.34 10.00 6.18
N ILE A 122 3.26 10.33 5.48
CA ILE A 122 2.43 9.35 4.77
C ILE A 122 3.25 8.66 3.67
N VAL A 123 3.93 9.43 2.83
CA VAL A 123 4.77 8.89 1.74
C VAL A 123 5.92 8.07 2.31
N ALA A 124 6.58 8.54 3.37
CA ALA A 124 7.64 7.80 4.05
C ALA A 124 7.14 6.48 4.67
N THR A 125 5.92 6.49 5.21
CA THR A 125 5.25 5.30 5.77
C THR A 125 4.97 4.26 4.68
N ALA A 126 4.43 4.69 3.54
CA ALA A 126 4.20 3.81 2.38
C ALA A 126 5.51 3.20 1.87
N PHE A 127 6.53 4.04 1.67
CA PHE A 127 7.87 3.62 1.22
C PHE A 127 8.48 2.60 2.16
N TRP A 128 8.56 2.94 3.45
CA TRP A 128 9.26 2.11 4.41
C TRP A 128 8.52 0.80 4.69
N GLY A 129 7.18 0.85 4.75
CA GLY A 129 6.35 -0.33 4.87
C GLY A 129 6.56 -1.29 3.71
N ALA A 130 6.51 -0.81 2.47
CA ALA A 130 6.72 -1.62 1.28
C ALA A 130 8.15 -2.19 1.22
N LEU A 131 9.17 -1.40 1.57
CA LEU A 131 10.55 -1.88 1.64
C LEU A 131 10.69 -3.03 2.65
N ARG A 132 10.16 -2.86 3.87
CA ARG A 132 10.20 -3.88 4.92
C ARG A 132 9.43 -5.13 4.54
N LEU A 133 8.30 -4.98 3.86
CA LEU A 133 7.52 -6.11 3.37
C LEU A 133 8.28 -6.86 2.26
N ALA A 134 8.87 -6.15 1.30
CA ALA A 134 9.67 -6.77 0.24
C ALA A 134 10.91 -7.50 0.79
N GLU A 135 11.60 -6.95 1.79
CA GLU A 135 12.67 -7.62 2.52
C GLU A 135 12.18 -8.90 3.22
N ARG A 136 11.04 -8.81 3.91
CA ARG A 136 10.44 -9.93 4.64
C ARG A 136 10.04 -11.08 3.73
N LEU A 137 9.43 -10.75 2.59
CA LEU A 137 9.01 -11.73 1.59
C LEU A 137 10.15 -12.16 0.65
N ARG A 138 11.33 -11.54 0.79
CA ARG A 138 12.51 -11.76 -0.06
C ARG A 138 12.24 -11.52 -1.55
N VAL A 139 11.37 -10.56 -1.86
CA VAL A 139 11.05 -10.17 -3.24
C VAL A 139 12.10 -9.19 -3.73
N GLY A 140 12.72 -9.47 -4.89
CA GLY A 140 13.78 -8.63 -5.46
C GLY A 140 15.11 -8.67 -4.71
N SER A 141 16.07 -7.84 -5.15
CA SER A 141 17.40 -7.68 -4.55
C SER A 141 17.45 -6.45 -3.64
N SER A 142 18.56 -6.27 -2.93
CA SER A 142 18.73 -5.12 -2.02
C SER A 142 18.50 -3.76 -2.71
N ALA A 143 18.97 -3.60 -3.96
CA ALA A 143 18.78 -2.36 -4.73
C ALA A 143 17.36 -2.24 -5.30
N THR A 144 16.81 -3.32 -5.85
CA THR A 144 15.51 -3.25 -6.54
C THR A 144 14.33 -3.17 -5.58
N ARG A 145 14.50 -3.61 -4.32
CA ARG A 145 13.52 -3.37 -3.25
C ARG A 145 13.36 -1.88 -2.95
N LEU A 146 14.42 -1.08 -3.01
CA LEU A 146 14.31 0.37 -2.87
C LEU A 146 13.49 0.97 -4.00
N LEU A 147 13.78 0.55 -5.23
CA LEU A 147 13.03 1.01 -6.40
C LEU A 147 11.55 0.62 -6.28
N GLY A 148 11.23 -0.64 -5.98
CA GLY A 148 9.85 -1.09 -5.79
C GLY A 148 9.14 -0.34 -4.66
N ALA A 149 9.81 -0.10 -3.54
CA ALA A 149 9.26 0.67 -2.43
C ALA A 149 8.98 2.14 -2.80
N LEU A 150 9.88 2.78 -3.56
CA LEU A 150 9.69 4.14 -4.05
C LEU A 150 8.54 4.21 -5.05
N VAL A 151 8.49 3.26 -5.99
CA VAL A 151 7.40 3.11 -6.96
C VAL A 151 6.05 2.93 -6.26
N TYR A 152 6.00 2.12 -5.19
CA TYR A 152 4.77 1.96 -4.41
C TYR A 152 4.36 3.27 -3.73
N ALA A 153 5.29 3.93 -3.03
CA ALA A 153 4.99 5.16 -2.28
C ALA A 153 4.53 6.33 -3.17
N LEU A 154 5.00 6.37 -4.41
CA LEU A 154 4.68 7.40 -5.41
C LEU A 154 3.70 6.91 -6.48
N TRP A 155 3.06 5.75 -6.27
CA TRP A 155 2.14 5.19 -7.25
C TRP A 155 1.01 6.18 -7.54
N PRO A 156 0.54 6.30 -8.80
CA PRO A 156 -0.48 7.27 -9.19
C PRO A 156 -1.70 7.35 -8.26
N THR A 157 -2.17 6.21 -7.75
CA THR A 157 -3.31 6.15 -6.82
C THR A 157 -3.10 7.01 -5.55
N TYR A 158 -1.87 7.13 -5.06
CA TYR A 158 -1.53 7.99 -3.92
C TYR A 158 -1.22 9.40 -4.36
N THR A 159 -0.44 9.56 -5.43
CA THR A 159 0.03 10.85 -5.93
C THR A 159 -1.13 11.75 -6.35
N ILE A 160 -2.23 11.19 -6.88
CA ILE A 160 -3.43 11.95 -7.25
C ILE A 160 -4.07 12.63 -6.03
N VAL A 161 -4.10 11.96 -4.88
CA VAL A 161 -4.91 12.38 -3.72
C VAL A 161 -4.10 13.00 -2.59
N ILE A 162 -2.78 12.75 -2.50
CA ILE A 162 -1.99 13.12 -1.32
C ILE A 162 -2.04 14.63 -1.02
N GLY A 163 -2.09 15.49 -2.04
CA GLY A 163 -2.12 16.94 -1.87
C GLY A 163 -3.51 17.54 -1.59
N SER A 164 -4.59 16.75 -1.71
CA SER A 164 -5.97 17.23 -1.59
C SER A 164 -6.81 16.47 -0.56
N THR A 165 -6.46 15.21 -0.32
CA THR A 165 -7.24 14.24 0.45
C THR A 165 -6.28 13.20 1.02
N SER A 166 -5.38 13.62 1.90
CA SER A 166 -4.35 12.77 2.49
C SER A 166 -4.93 11.56 3.23
N ALA A 167 -6.13 11.70 3.81
CA ALA A 167 -6.87 10.62 4.45
C ALA A 167 -7.19 9.45 3.48
N ALA A 168 -7.31 9.71 2.18
CA ALA A 168 -7.53 8.66 1.18
C ALA A 168 -6.25 7.86 0.87
N ALA A 169 -5.06 8.42 1.13
CA ALA A 169 -3.78 7.73 0.96
C ALA A 169 -3.38 6.86 2.16
N LEU A 170 -3.82 7.22 3.38
CA LEU A 170 -3.48 6.53 4.63
C LEU A 170 -3.72 5.00 4.60
N PRO A 171 -4.90 4.50 4.15
CA PRO A 171 -5.15 3.06 4.09
C PRO A 171 -4.11 2.30 3.26
N GLY A 172 -3.72 2.87 2.12
CA GLY A 172 -2.68 2.30 1.29
C GLY A 172 -1.31 2.41 1.93
N ALA A 173 -0.94 3.57 2.48
CA ALA A 173 0.36 3.74 3.14
C ALA A 173 0.56 2.74 4.30
N MET A 174 -0.51 2.43 5.03
CA MET A 174 -0.51 1.48 6.15
C MET A 174 -0.68 0.01 5.75
N LEU A 175 -1.12 -0.30 4.52
CA LEU A 175 -1.33 -1.67 4.05
C LEU A 175 -0.10 -2.59 4.27
N PRO A 176 1.14 -2.21 3.90
CA PRO A 176 2.29 -3.06 4.15
C PRO A 176 2.55 -3.30 5.65
N TRP A 177 2.26 -2.31 6.50
CA TRP A 177 2.42 -2.40 7.95
C TRP A 177 1.44 -3.37 8.59
N VAL A 178 0.19 -3.38 8.13
CA VAL A 178 -0.83 -4.34 8.58
C VAL A 178 -0.45 -5.77 8.16
N LEU A 179 0.16 -5.96 7.00
CA LEU A 179 0.63 -7.28 6.52
C LEU A 179 1.84 -7.80 7.31
N LEU A 180 2.80 -6.94 7.64
CA LEU A 180 4.10 -7.32 8.17
C LEU A 180 4.05 -8.30 9.37
N PRO A 181 3.25 -8.09 10.42
CA PRO A 181 3.14 -9.04 11.53
C PRO A 181 2.62 -10.42 11.11
N LEU A 182 1.68 -10.47 10.15
CA LEU A 182 1.05 -11.71 9.68
C LEU A 182 2.00 -12.59 8.85
N THR A 183 3.04 -11.99 8.29
CA THR A 183 4.09 -12.71 7.55
C THR A 183 5.14 -13.35 8.45
N ASP A 184 5.22 -13.00 9.74
CA ASP A 184 6.25 -13.54 10.63
C ASP A 184 5.83 -14.90 11.21
N ALA A 185 6.41 -15.97 10.67
CA ALA A 185 6.16 -17.34 11.12
C ALA A 185 6.60 -17.60 12.58
N ARG A 186 7.54 -16.80 13.10
CA ARG A 186 8.07 -16.95 14.47
C ARG A 186 7.10 -16.43 15.52
N LEU A 187 6.15 -15.56 15.14
CA LEU A 187 5.13 -15.07 16.05
C LEU A 187 4.02 -16.12 16.23
N ALA A 188 3.57 -16.26 17.48
CA ALA A 188 2.34 -16.97 17.78
C ALA A 188 1.17 -16.31 17.01
N PRO A 189 0.21 -17.08 16.46
CA PRO A 189 -0.88 -16.55 15.63
C PRO A 189 -1.65 -15.40 16.28
N ARG A 190 -1.94 -15.53 17.58
CA ARG A 190 -2.61 -14.48 18.39
C ARG A 190 -1.82 -13.17 18.38
N ILE A 191 -0.51 -13.22 18.60
CA ILE A 191 0.36 -12.05 18.66
C ILE A 191 0.50 -11.40 17.28
N ALA A 192 0.66 -12.21 16.23
CA ALA A 192 0.71 -11.72 14.86
C ALA A 192 -0.59 -11.00 14.46
N ALA A 193 -1.74 -11.63 14.75
CA ALA A 193 -3.06 -11.06 14.49
C ALA A 193 -3.30 -9.77 15.29
N ALA A 194 -3.00 -9.76 16.59
CA ALA A 194 -3.17 -8.58 17.43
C ALA A 194 -2.29 -7.41 16.96
N ARG A 195 -1.00 -7.66 16.67
CA ARG A 195 -0.09 -6.61 16.15
C ARG A 195 -0.55 -6.05 14.81
N SER A 196 -1.09 -6.89 13.93
CA SER A 196 -1.66 -6.46 12.66
C SER A 196 -2.91 -5.60 12.88
N ALA A 197 -3.85 -6.06 13.71
CA ALA A 197 -5.09 -5.35 14.01
C ALA A 197 -4.87 -4.00 14.71
N LEU A 198 -3.90 -3.91 15.63
CA LEU A 198 -3.55 -2.67 16.33
C LEU A 198 -3.01 -1.56 15.41
N LEU A 199 -2.58 -1.90 14.20
CA LEU A 199 -2.12 -0.92 13.21
C LEU A 199 -3.27 -0.39 12.32
N ILE A 200 -4.42 -1.05 12.30
CA ILE A 200 -5.57 -0.68 11.46
C ILE A 200 -6.14 0.70 11.81
N PRO A 201 -6.21 1.16 13.08
CA PRO A 201 -6.70 2.50 13.39
C PRO A 201 -5.89 3.62 12.71
N LEU A 202 -4.61 3.38 12.43
CA LEU A 202 -3.75 4.33 11.71
C LEU A 202 -4.07 4.43 10.21
N MET A 203 -4.91 3.54 9.66
CA MET A 203 -5.46 3.68 8.31
C MET A 203 -6.48 4.82 8.22
N GLY A 204 -7.04 5.25 9.36
CA GLY A 204 -8.09 6.26 9.44
C GLY A 204 -9.50 5.69 9.31
N GLY A 205 -10.46 6.43 9.85
CA GLY A 205 -11.89 6.16 9.73
C GLY A 205 -12.63 7.09 8.77
N VAL A 206 -11.94 8.06 8.16
CA VAL A 206 -12.54 9.09 7.29
C VAL A 206 -13.30 8.46 6.13
N ASN A 207 -12.73 7.42 5.52
CA ASN A 207 -13.37 6.69 4.44
C ASN A 207 -13.32 5.18 4.70
N ALA A 208 -14.38 4.66 5.32
CA ALA A 208 -14.55 3.24 5.64
C ALA A 208 -14.25 2.31 4.46
N ALA A 209 -14.77 2.64 3.27
CA ALA A 209 -14.56 1.84 2.07
C ALA A 209 -13.07 1.79 1.66
N SER A 210 -12.30 2.86 1.88
CA SER A 210 -10.86 2.89 1.57
C SER A 210 -10.05 2.00 2.52
N THR A 211 -10.40 2.02 3.81
CA THR A 211 -9.83 1.14 4.83
C THR A 211 -10.13 -0.32 4.50
N LEU A 212 -11.40 -0.66 4.25
CA LEU A 212 -11.81 -2.03 3.88
C LEU A 212 -11.16 -2.50 2.56
N ALA A 213 -11.11 -1.64 1.54
CA ALA A 213 -10.46 -1.95 0.27
C ALA A 213 -8.97 -2.25 0.44
N SER A 214 -8.28 -1.54 1.33
CA SER A 214 -6.87 -1.81 1.65
C SER A 214 -6.68 -3.01 2.58
N LEU A 215 -7.72 -3.45 3.31
CA LEU A 215 -7.69 -4.71 4.07
C LEU A 215 -7.97 -5.95 3.21
N LEU A 216 -8.53 -5.78 2.01
CA LEU A 216 -8.79 -6.89 1.08
C LEU A 216 -7.52 -7.72 0.78
N PRO A 217 -6.37 -7.14 0.37
CA PRO A 217 -5.13 -7.90 0.18
C PRO A 217 -4.67 -8.64 1.44
N VAL A 218 -4.96 -8.12 2.63
CA VAL A 218 -4.62 -8.75 3.92
C VAL A 218 -5.47 -9.99 4.15
N GLY A 219 -6.78 -9.89 3.93
CA GLY A 219 -7.69 -11.04 3.97
C GLY A 219 -7.29 -12.12 2.95
N LEU A 220 -7.01 -11.71 1.71
CA LEU A 220 -6.55 -12.61 0.65
C LEU A 220 -5.20 -13.27 1.00
N TYR A 221 -4.29 -12.55 1.67
CA TYR A 221 -3.03 -13.11 2.16
C TYR A 221 -3.29 -14.28 3.13
N LEU A 222 -4.13 -14.06 4.15
CA LEU A 222 -4.49 -15.10 5.12
C LEU A 222 -5.22 -16.28 4.46
N LEU A 223 -6.14 -16.01 3.53
CA LEU A 223 -6.88 -17.03 2.80
C LEU A 223 -5.98 -17.84 1.85
N SER A 224 -4.91 -17.25 1.32
CA SER A 224 -3.95 -17.94 0.45
C SER A 224 -3.00 -18.89 1.19
N ARG A 225 -2.92 -18.82 2.53
CA ARG A 225 -2.05 -19.70 3.32
C ARG A 225 -2.53 -21.16 3.23
N PRO A 226 -1.60 -22.15 3.34
CA PRO A 226 -1.96 -23.56 3.45
C PRO A 226 -2.99 -23.79 4.55
N GLY A 227 -3.87 -24.77 4.33
CA GLY A 227 -4.82 -25.20 5.35
C GLY A 227 -4.07 -25.70 6.59
N GLY A 228 -4.61 -25.43 7.78
CA GLY A 228 -4.05 -25.93 9.03
C GLY A 228 -4.38 -25.08 10.26
N PRO A 229 -3.94 -25.53 11.46
CA PRO A 229 -4.24 -24.87 12.72
C PRO A 229 -3.78 -23.41 12.76
N ARG A 230 -2.60 -23.11 12.19
CA ARG A 230 -2.05 -21.74 12.14
C ARG A 230 -2.96 -20.78 11.37
N LYS A 231 -3.42 -21.16 10.18
CA LYS A 231 -4.33 -20.33 9.36
C LYS A 231 -5.63 -20.06 10.10
N ARG A 232 -6.24 -21.10 10.68
CA ARG A 232 -7.46 -20.98 11.48
C ARG A 232 -7.27 -20.05 12.66
N ALA A 233 -6.18 -20.21 13.41
CA ALA A 233 -5.86 -19.35 14.54
C ALA A 233 -5.62 -17.89 14.11
N LEU A 234 -4.90 -17.65 13.00
CA LEU A 234 -4.72 -16.29 12.47
C LEU A 234 -6.07 -15.66 12.15
N LEU A 235 -6.95 -16.35 11.41
CA LEU A 235 -8.27 -15.82 11.07
C LEU A 235 -9.15 -15.59 12.31
N LEU A 236 -9.15 -16.56 13.24
CA LEU A 236 -9.93 -16.49 14.48
C LEU A 236 -9.56 -15.30 15.35
N TRP A 237 -8.28 -14.92 15.39
CA TRP A 237 -7.82 -13.76 16.16
C TRP A 237 -7.86 -12.45 15.36
N TRP A 238 -7.64 -12.51 14.04
CA TRP A 238 -7.54 -11.32 13.21
C TRP A 238 -8.90 -10.73 12.89
N ILE A 239 -9.92 -11.54 12.58
CA ILE A 239 -11.27 -11.04 12.25
C ILE A 239 -11.88 -10.25 13.42
N PRO A 240 -11.93 -10.76 14.66
CA PRO A 240 -12.39 -9.96 15.80
C PRO A 240 -11.49 -8.74 16.05
N GLY A 241 -10.18 -8.87 15.85
CA GLY A 241 -9.25 -7.76 15.95
C GLY A 241 -9.56 -6.62 14.97
N VAL A 242 -9.88 -6.93 13.71
CA VAL A 242 -10.31 -5.96 12.70
C VAL A 242 -11.59 -5.28 13.16
N ILE A 243 -12.61 -6.06 13.57
CA ILE A 243 -13.90 -5.52 14.04
C ILE A 243 -13.67 -4.51 15.17
N LEU A 244 -12.91 -4.88 16.20
CA LEU A 244 -12.60 -4.01 17.34
C LEU A 244 -11.80 -2.77 16.91
N ALA A 245 -10.79 -2.94 16.04
CA ALA A 245 -9.96 -1.84 15.56
C ALA A 245 -10.75 -0.81 14.72
N THR A 246 -11.87 -1.22 14.12
CA THR A 246 -12.74 -0.37 13.29
C THR A 246 -14.01 0.08 14.00
N ALA A 247 -14.34 -0.49 15.16
CA ALA A 247 -15.61 -0.25 15.86
C ALA A 247 -15.86 1.24 16.16
N TRP A 248 -14.79 1.98 16.48
CA TRP A 248 -14.86 3.38 16.86
C TRP A 248 -15.39 4.31 15.75
N TRP A 249 -15.26 3.93 14.47
CA TRP A 249 -15.88 4.65 13.35
C TRP A 249 -17.02 3.88 12.68
N ILE A 250 -17.05 2.54 12.73
CA ILE A 250 -18.18 1.75 12.21
C ILE A 250 -19.46 2.09 12.98
N VAL A 251 -19.41 2.16 14.31
CA VAL A 251 -20.62 2.42 15.12
C VAL A 251 -21.22 3.79 14.79
N PRO A 252 -20.47 4.91 14.79
CA PRO A 252 -21.00 6.19 14.33
C PRO A 252 -21.46 6.18 12.87
N LEU A 253 -20.78 5.44 11.98
CA LEU A 253 -21.19 5.32 10.58
C LEU A 253 -22.55 4.61 10.44
N LEU A 254 -22.81 3.59 11.25
CA LEU A 254 -24.11 2.91 11.31
C LEU A 254 -25.19 3.84 11.86
N LEU A 255 -24.89 4.62 12.90
CA LEU A 255 -25.80 5.64 13.43
C LEU A 255 -26.12 6.70 12.36
N LEU A 256 -25.11 7.17 11.62
CA LEU A 256 -25.30 8.08 10.50
C LEU A 256 -26.19 7.46 9.42
N GLY A 257 -26.03 6.17 9.11
CA GLY A 257 -26.86 5.47 8.13
C GLY A 257 -28.33 5.32 8.56
N VAL A 258 -28.64 5.36 9.85
CA VAL A 258 -30.01 5.23 10.39
C VAL A 258 -30.66 6.58 10.67
N PHE A 259 -29.91 7.53 11.23
CA PHE A 259 -30.42 8.80 11.75
C PHE A 259 -29.96 10.02 10.94
N GLY A 260 -28.95 9.87 10.10
CA GLY A 260 -28.42 10.96 9.28
C GLY A 260 -29.19 11.15 7.98
N GLU A 261 -28.97 12.30 7.35
CA GLU A 261 -29.50 12.59 6.02
C GLU A 261 -28.80 11.72 4.97
N ASN A 262 -29.59 11.14 4.06
CA ASN A 262 -29.03 10.36 2.97
C ASN A 262 -28.49 11.28 1.87
N PHE A 263 -27.22 11.67 1.97
CA PHE A 263 -26.55 12.53 1.00
C PHE A 263 -26.03 11.79 -0.25
N MET A 264 -26.06 10.45 -0.28
CA MET A 264 -25.49 9.64 -1.37
C MET A 264 -26.09 9.92 -2.78
N PRO A 265 -27.35 10.38 -2.94
CA PRO A 265 -27.88 10.80 -4.24
C PRO A 265 -27.28 12.11 -4.77
N TYR A 266 -26.71 12.95 -3.90
CA TYR A 266 -26.21 14.29 -4.25
C TYR A 266 -24.69 14.35 -4.47
N VAL A 267 -24.02 13.20 -4.38
CA VAL A 267 -22.57 13.07 -4.63
C VAL A 267 -22.32 12.46 -6.01
N GLU A 268 -21.13 11.89 -6.24
CA GLU A 268 -20.79 11.28 -7.53
C GLU A 268 -21.71 10.11 -7.91
N SER A 269 -21.95 9.89 -9.20
CA SER A 269 -22.70 8.73 -9.72
C SER A 269 -21.78 7.55 -10.05
N SER A 270 -22.33 6.33 -10.12
CA SER A 270 -21.56 5.15 -10.55
C SER A 270 -21.02 5.30 -11.97
N PHE A 271 -21.74 5.99 -12.86
CA PHE A 271 -21.25 6.32 -14.20
C PHE A 271 -19.95 7.13 -14.12
N THR A 272 -19.94 8.21 -13.34
CA THR A 272 -18.77 9.09 -13.18
C THR A 272 -17.57 8.34 -12.59
N THR A 273 -17.77 7.53 -11.56
CA THR A 273 -16.65 6.83 -10.90
C THR A 273 -16.10 5.67 -11.70
N THR A 274 -16.90 5.06 -12.58
CA THR A 274 -16.50 3.91 -13.37
C THR A 274 -15.95 4.28 -14.75
N THR A 275 -16.35 5.41 -15.33
CA THR A 275 -15.96 5.79 -16.70
C THR A 275 -14.45 6.01 -16.88
N THR A 276 -13.74 6.40 -15.83
CA THR A 276 -12.27 6.60 -15.84
C THR A 276 -11.50 5.33 -15.50
N MET A 277 -12.18 4.21 -15.25
CA MET A 277 -11.59 2.97 -14.76
C MET A 277 -11.34 1.95 -15.89
N SER A 278 -10.78 2.41 -17.01
CA SER A 278 -10.37 1.52 -18.10
C SER A 278 -9.26 0.56 -17.64
N ALA A 279 -9.02 -0.53 -18.39
CA ALA A 279 -7.93 -1.46 -18.09
C ALA A 279 -6.55 -0.78 -18.01
N ALA A 280 -6.30 0.20 -18.86
CA ALA A 280 -5.07 0.99 -18.83
C ALA A 280 -4.97 1.79 -17.52
N GLU A 281 -6.03 2.49 -17.12
CA GLU A 281 -6.04 3.32 -15.92
C GLU A 281 -6.02 2.50 -14.62
N VAL A 282 -6.65 1.32 -14.62
CA VAL A 282 -6.54 0.35 -13.53
C VAL A 282 -5.08 -0.05 -13.31
N LEU A 283 -4.39 -0.44 -14.39
CA LEU A 283 -2.98 -0.85 -14.33
C LEU A 283 -2.05 0.31 -13.96
N ARG A 284 -2.30 1.51 -14.46
CA ARG A 284 -1.53 2.72 -14.14
C ARG A 284 -1.75 3.18 -12.71
N GLY A 285 -2.87 2.84 -12.08
CA GLY A 285 -3.26 3.42 -10.78
C GLY A 285 -3.96 4.77 -10.90
N ALA A 286 -4.38 5.17 -12.10
CA ALA A 286 -4.82 6.52 -12.42
C ALA A 286 -6.33 6.62 -12.73
N GLY A 287 -7.12 5.67 -12.20
CA GLY A 287 -8.57 5.61 -12.42
C GLY A 287 -9.40 6.51 -11.50
N ASN A 288 -8.79 7.29 -10.61
CA ASN A 288 -9.51 8.26 -9.79
C ASN A 288 -10.10 9.36 -10.68
N TRP A 289 -11.42 9.36 -10.81
CA TRP A 289 -12.18 10.23 -11.70
C TRP A 289 -12.00 11.73 -11.41
N VAL A 290 -11.71 12.10 -10.16
CA VAL A 290 -11.50 13.50 -9.77
C VAL A 290 -10.27 14.10 -10.45
N GLY A 291 -9.27 13.26 -10.79
CA GLY A 291 -8.10 13.69 -11.55
C GLY A 291 -8.40 14.16 -12.99
N TYR A 292 -9.57 13.81 -13.53
CA TYR A 292 -10.01 14.18 -14.88
C TYR A 292 -10.90 15.43 -14.91
N LEU A 293 -11.25 15.99 -13.76
CA LEU A 293 -12.08 17.19 -13.70
C LEU A 293 -11.26 18.44 -14.06
N ASN A 294 -11.75 19.18 -15.06
CA ASN A 294 -11.20 20.45 -15.50
C ASN A 294 -12.34 21.40 -15.86
N PHE A 295 -12.43 22.49 -15.11
CA PHE A 295 -13.48 23.52 -15.25
C PHE A 295 -12.86 24.86 -15.65
N GLY A 296 -11.94 24.85 -16.62
CA GLY A 296 -11.07 25.98 -16.98
C GLY A 296 -9.72 25.91 -16.25
N GLU A 297 -9.72 25.38 -15.03
CA GLU A 297 -8.53 24.96 -14.30
C GLU A 297 -8.70 23.51 -13.82
N ALA A 298 -7.58 22.81 -13.66
CA ALA A 298 -7.56 21.45 -13.13
C ALA A 298 -8.04 21.45 -11.67
N TRP A 299 -9.08 20.66 -11.36
CA TRP A 299 -9.59 20.56 -9.99
C TRP A 299 -8.55 20.01 -9.01
N LEU A 300 -7.82 18.97 -9.44
CA LEU A 300 -6.65 18.45 -8.74
C LEU A 300 -5.42 18.61 -9.65
N PRO A 301 -4.54 19.60 -9.44
CA PRO A 301 -3.37 19.80 -10.31
C PRO A 301 -2.45 18.58 -10.43
N ALA A 302 -2.19 17.88 -9.33
CA ALA A 302 -1.43 16.64 -9.33
C ALA A 302 -2.18 15.51 -10.06
N GLY A 303 -3.50 15.40 -9.82
CA GLY A 303 -4.35 14.43 -10.50
C GLY A 303 -4.36 14.61 -12.01
N TRP A 304 -4.57 15.85 -12.46
CA TRP A 304 -4.54 16.23 -13.86
C TRP A 304 -3.20 15.91 -14.51
N THR A 305 -2.09 16.24 -13.84
CA THR A 305 -0.73 15.93 -14.32
C THR A 305 -0.51 14.43 -14.48
N VAL A 306 -1.04 13.61 -13.57
CA VAL A 306 -0.92 12.14 -13.63
C VAL A 306 -1.68 11.56 -14.84
N VAL A 307 -2.84 12.11 -15.17
CA VAL A 307 -3.72 11.57 -16.24
C VAL A 307 -3.46 12.18 -17.62
N THR A 308 -2.86 13.37 -17.69
CA THR A 308 -2.59 14.06 -18.98
C THR A 308 -1.11 14.18 -19.35
N GLY A 309 -0.21 14.14 -18.36
CA GLY A 309 1.21 14.35 -18.60
C GLY A 309 1.88 13.18 -19.33
N THR A 310 2.59 13.43 -20.42
CA THR A 310 3.24 12.35 -21.20
C THR A 310 4.25 11.55 -20.35
N VAL A 311 5.05 12.23 -19.51
CA VAL A 311 6.07 11.58 -18.68
C VAL A 311 5.45 10.71 -17.59
N THR A 312 4.43 11.23 -16.89
CA THR A 312 3.68 10.47 -15.89
C THR A 312 2.96 9.30 -16.53
N ILE A 313 2.45 9.50 -17.75
CA ILE A 313 1.76 8.45 -18.49
C ILE A 313 2.70 7.28 -18.82
N LEU A 314 3.80 7.59 -19.53
CA LEU A 314 4.79 6.59 -19.95
C LEU A 314 5.47 5.93 -18.76
N GLY A 315 5.80 6.70 -17.71
CA GLY A 315 6.44 6.20 -16.50
C GLY A 315 5.57 5.20 -15.73
N SER A 316 4.30 5.53 -15.51
CA SER A 316 3.36 4.63 -14.83
C SER A 316 3.00 3.41 -15.68
N ALA A 317 2.87 3.56 -17.01
CA ALA A 317 2.67 2.44 -17.92
C ALA A 317 3.86 1.47 -17.94
N LEU A 318 5.09 1.99 -17.98
CA LEU A 318 6.31 1.19 -17.88
C LEU A 318 6.39 0.47 -16.53
N ALA A 319 6.10 1.16 -15.43
CA ALA A 319 6.12 0.56 -14.10
C ALA A 319 5.06 -0.56 -13.98
N ALA A 320 3.87 -0.36 -14.51
CA ALA A 320 2.82 -1.38 -14.57
C ALA A 320 3.24 -2.58 -15.43
N ALA A 321 3.84 -2.34 -16.61
CA ALA A 321 4.32 -3.40 -17.50
C ALA A 321 5.42 -4.25 -16.84
N LEU A 322 6.39 -3.62 -16.16
CA LEU A 322 7.40 -4.33 -15.37
C LEU A 322 6.77 -5.10 -14.20
N GLY A 323 5.79 -4.51 -13.52
CA GLY A 323 5.03 -5.17 -12.46
C GLY A 323 4.35 -6.45 -12.94
N LEU A 324 3.61 -6.38 -14.05
CA LEU A 324 2.96 -7.52 -14.69
C LEU A 324 3.97 -8.56 -15.16
N ALA A 325 5.08 -8.14 -15.79
CA ALA A 325 6.15 -9.05 -16.20
C ALA A 325 6.75 -9.81 -15.01
N GLY A 326 6.91 -9.15 -13.86
CA GLY A 326 7.32 -9.78 -12.62
C GLY A 326 6.31 -10.81 -12.09
N LEU A 327 5.02 -10.45 -12.06
CA LEU A 327 3.92 -11.33 -11.64
C LEU A 327 3.76 -12.57 -12.54
N ALA A 328 4.06 -12.43 -13.83
CA ALA A 328 4.03 -13.52 -14.79
C ALA A 328 5.09 -14.59 -14.49
N ARG A 329 6.20 -14.23 -13.83
CA ARG A 329 7.25 -15.19 -13.50
C ARG A 329 6.81 -16.17 -12.41
N ARG A 330 7.18 -17.43 -12.58
CA ARG A 330 6.85 -18.51 -11.64
C ARG A 330 7.68 -18.50 -10.35
N ASP A 331 8.85 -17.88 -10.38
CA ASP A 331 9.80 -17.80 -9.26
C ASP A 331 9.55 -16.60 -8.33
N LEU A 332 8.49 -15.81 -8.56
CA LEU A 332 8.12 -14.69 -7.70
C LEU A 332 7.67 -15.23 -6.31
N PRO A 333 8.28 -14.79 -5.20
CA PRO A 333 7.80 -15.15 -3.87
C PRO A 333 6.37 -14.66 -3.64
N GLU A 334 5.56 -15.49 -2.97
CA GLU A 334 4.15 -15.19 -2.68
C GLU A 334 3.26 -14.94 -3.91
N ARG A 335 3.69 -15.38 -5.10
CA ARG A 335 2.97 -15.18 -6.37
C ARG A 335 1.49 -15.48 -6.31
N ARG A 336 1.08 -16.59 -5.68
CA ARG A 336 -0.34 -16.97 -5.59
C ARG A 336 -1.19 -15.88 -4.95
N TRP A 337 -0.71 -15.30 -3.84
CA TRP A 337 -1.40 -14.22 -3.14
C TRP A 337 -1.42 -12.94 -3.98
N LEU A 338 -0.29 -12.59 -4.61
CA LEU A 338 -0.18 -11.39 -5.44
C LEU A 338 -1.10 -11.46 -6.65
N VAL A 339 -1.12 -12.58 -7.37
CA VAL A 339 -2.03 -12.81 -8.51
C VAL A 339 -3.48 -12.80 -8.06
N LEU A 340 -3.81 -13.44 -6.93
CA LEU A 340 -5.17 -13.40 -6.38
C LEU A 340 -5.60 -11.95 -6.07
N THR A 341 -4.70 -11.15 -5.49
CA THR A 341 -4.97 -9.73 -5.21
C THR A 341 -5.22 -8.95 -6.50
N VAL A 342 -4.38 -9.13 -7.52
CA VAL A 342 -4.53 -8.47 -8.83
C VAL A 342 -5.86 -8.84 -9.49
N LEU A 343 -6.20 -10.13 -9.51
CA LEU A 343 -7.45 -10.61 -10.13
C LEU A 343 -8.68 -10.11 -9.37
N SER A 344 -8.66 -10.12 -8.03
CA SER A 344 -9.76 -9.60 -7.21
C SER A 344 -9.95 -8.10 -7.41
N VAL A 345 -8.86 -7.31 -7.43
CA VAL A 345 -8.94 -5.87 -7.66
C VAL A 345 -9.39 -5.58 -9.10
N ALA A 346 -8.86 -6.28 -10.10
CA ALA A 346 -9.27 -6.14 -11.49
C ALA A 346 -10.76 -6.46 -11.67
N LEU A 347 -11.25 -7.53 -11.03
CA LEU A 347 -12.67 -7.88 -11.05
C LEU A 347 -13.54 -6.74 -10.49
N VAL A 348 -13.18 -6.19 -9.32
CA VAL A 348 -13.97 -5.12 -8.70
C VAL A 348 -13.91 -3.82 -9.50
N THR A 349 -12.73 -3.45 -10.00
CA THR A 349 -12.50 -2.14 -10.64
C THR A 349 -12.95 -2.09 -12.10
N LEU A 350 -12.85 -3.19 -12.84
CA LEU A 350 -13.24 -3.23 -14.26
C LEU A 350 -14.72 -3.55 -14.46
N ALA A 351 -15.38 -4.18 -13.49
CA ALA A 351 -16.74 -4.68 -13.66
C ALA A 351 -17.76 -3.59 -14.02
N GLY A 352 -17.59 -2.36 -13.51
CA GLY A 352 -18.47 -1.23 -13.79
C GLY A 352 -18.08 -0.38 -15.00
N TYR A 353 -16.91 -0.60 -15.62
CA TYR A 353 -16.44 0.22 -16.74
C TYR A 353 -17.20 -0.13 -18.02
N GLY A 354 -17.93 0.84 -18.56
CA GLY A 354 -18.76 0.70 -19.76
C GLY A 354 -18.17 1.31 -21.05
N GLY A 355 -16.90 1.72 -21.03
CA GLY A 355 -16.23 2.31 -22.20
C GLY A 355 -15.78 1.27 -23.22
N ALA A 356 -14.84 1.64 -24.09
CA ALA A 356 -14.27 0.72 -25.08
C ALA A 356 -13.64 -0.51 -24.40
N LEU A 357 -14.03 -1.72 -24.83
CA LEU A 357 -13.69 -3.00 -24.19
C LEU A 357 -14.19 -3.11 -22.73
N GLY A 358 -15.32 -2.47 -22.42
CA GLY A 358 -15.97 -2.51 -21.11
C GLY A 358 -16.58 -3.87 -20.75
N GLY A 359 -16.94 -4.01 -19.48
CA GLY A 359 -17.54 -5.25 -18.96
C GLY A 359 -18.94 -5.51 -19.53
N LEU A 360 -19.23 -6.76 -19.91
CA LEU A 360 -20.54 -7.14 -20.49
C LEU A 360 -21.75 -6.78 -19.59
N PHE A 361 -21.55 -6.78 -18.27
CA PHE A 361 -22.58 -6.48 -17.28
C PHE A 361 -22.37 -5.15 -16.56
N HIS A 362 -21.68 -4.20 -17.19
CA HIS A 362 -21.31 -2.93 -16.55
C HIS A 362 -22.53 -2.15 -16.02
N GLY A 363 -23.65 -2.14 -16.75
CA GLY A 363 -24.88 -1.47 -16.31
C GLY A 363 -25.48 -2.08 -15.04
N THR A 364 -25.44 -3.41 -14.91
CA THR A 364 -25.88 -4.10 -13.69
C THR A 364 -24.99 -3.76 -12.51
N VAL A 365 -23.67 -3.74 -12.72
CA VAL A 365 -22.70 -3.39 -11.67
C VAL A 365 -22.86 -1.93 -11.25
N GLN A 366 -23.03 -1.01 -12.20
CA GLN A 366 -23.34 0.40 -11.95
C GLN A 366 -24.63 0.55 -11.13
N ALA A 367 -25.70 -0.18 -11.49
CA ALA A 367 -26.95 -0.19 -10.70
C ALA A 367 -26.75 -0.68 -9.26
N TRP A 368 -25.90 -1.69 -9.04
CA TRP A 368 -25.55 -2.13 -7.68
C TRP A 368 -24.75 -1.05 -6.93
N LEU A 369 -23.80 -0.39 -7.60
CA LEU A 369 -23.01 0.72 -7.04
C LEU A 369 -23.84 1.99 -6.79
N ASP A 370 -25.04 2.10 -7.36
CA ASP A 370 -25.99 3.16 -7.04
C ASP A 370 -27.05 2.75 -6.01
N THR A 371 -27.06 1.49 -5.58
CA THR A 371 -28.01 0.96 -4.60
C THR A 371 -27.29 0.39 -3.38
N TRP A 372 -27.19 -0.93 -3.24
CA TRP A 372 -26.70 -1.58 -2.02
C TRP A 372 -25.16 -1.59 -1.91
N LEU A 373 -24.43 -1.35 -3.01
CA LEU A 373 -22.96 -1.16 -3.00
C LEU A 373 -22.54 0.31 -3.00
N VAL A 374 -23.46 1.25 -2.72
CA VAL A 374 -23.19 2.69 -2.78
C VAL A 374 -21.98 3.18 -1.97
N PRO A 375 -21.63 2.60 -0.79
CA PRO A 375 -20.40 3.00 -0.09
C PRO A 375 -19.10 2.71 -0.90
N PHE A 376 -19.16 1.78 -1.85
CA PHE A 376 -18.05 1.35 -2.70
C PHE A 376 -18.07 1.97 -4.11
N ARG A 377 -18.99 2.91 -4.39
CA ARG A 377 -19.12 3.59 -5.70
C ARG A 377 -17.79 4.14 -6.22
N ASN A 378 -16.98 4.71 -5.34
CA ASN A 378 -15.60 5.10 -5.62
C ASN A 378 -14.67 3.86 -5.68
N ILE A 379 -14.69 3.14 -6.79
CA ILE A 379 -13.98 1.88 -6.98
C ILE A 379 -12.45 1.99 -7.03
N TYR A 380 -11.89 3.18 -7.29
CA TYR A 380 -10.43 3.40 -7.30
C TYR A 380 -9.76 3.07 -5.95
N LYS A 381 -10.54 3.09 -4.85
CA LYS A 381 -10.09 2.75 -3.49
C LYS A 381 -9.45 1.36 -3.40
N PHE A 382 -9.83 0.44 -4.28
CA PHE A 382 -9.27 -0.93 -4.35
C PHE A 382 -7.90 -1.01 -5.02
N GLN A 383 -7.42 0.06 -5.67
CA GLN A 383 -6.15 0.05 -6.39
C GLN A 383 -4.91 -0.06 -5.47
N THR A 384 -5.03 0.16 -4.16
CA THR A 384 -3.91 0.08 -3.21
C THR A 384 -3.25 -1.31 -3.18
N GLY A 385 -4.06 -2.37 -3.24
CA GLY A 385 -3.59 -3.75 -3.32
C GLY A 385 -2.91 -4.08 -4.65
N LEU A 386 -3.47 -3.57 -5.74
CA LEU A 386 -2.90 -3.73 -7.09
C LEU A 386 -1.55 -3.00 -7.20
N ALA A 387 -1.46 -1.76 -6.70
CA ALA A 387 -0.23 -0.99 -6.64
C ALA A 387 0.89 -1.75 -5.90
N LEU A 388 0.57 -2.35 -4.74
CA LEU A 388 1.52 -3.15 -3.98
C LEU A 388 2.00 -4.37 -4.77
N ALA A 389 1.08 -5.08 -5.42
CA ALA A 389 1.41 -6.28 -6.19
C ALA A 389 2.28 -5.96 -7.42
N LEU A 390 1.97 -4.88 -8.14
CA LEU A 390 2.77 -4.42 -9.28
C LEU A 390 4.14 -3.93 -8.84
N ALA A 391 4.24 -3.19 -7.73
CA ALA A 391 5.53 -2.73 -7.20
C ALA A 391 6.44 -3.89 -6.77
N LEU A 392 5.88 -4.93 -6.15
CA LEU A 392 6.61 -6.15 -5.80
C LEU A 392 7.03 -6.95 -7.05
N GLY A 393 6.14 -7.06 -8.04
CA GLY A 393 6.48 -7.65 -9.35
C GLY A 393 7.63 -6.90 -10.02
N LEU A 394 7.61 -5.56 -10.01
CA LEU A 394 8.64 -4.71 -10.57
C LEU A 394 9.98 -4.93 -9.86
N ALA A 395 9.99 -4.94 -8.52
CA ALA A 395 11.19 -5.20 -7.74
C ALA A 395 11.80 -6.58 -8.06
N HIS A 396 10.96 -7.58 -8.34
CA HIS A 396 11.39 -8.93 -8.71
C HIS A 396 11.99 -8.99 -10.12
N ILE A 397 11.27 -8.50 -11.14
CA ILE A 397 11.74 -8.60 -12.53
C ILE A 397 13.06 -7.84 -12.72
N THR A 398 13.17 -6.65 -12.13
CA THR A 398 14.39 -5.83 -12.22
C THR A 398 15.57 -6.51 -11.52
N ALA A 399 15.34 -7.26 -10.44
CA ALA A 399 16.40 -8.03 -9.79
C ALA A 399 16.90 -9.15 -10.70
N VAL A 400 15.98 -9.86 -11.34
CA VAL A 400 16.35 -10.95 -12.26
C VAL A 400 17.11 -10.41 -13.47
N LEU A 401 16.66 -9.29 -14.04
CA LEU A 401 17.36 -8.65 -15.16
C LEU A 401 18.77 -8.20 -14.76
N ALA A 402 18.93 -7.57 -13.60
CA ALA A 402 20.25 -7.15 -13.09
C ALA A 402 21.20 -8.35 -12.92
N LEU A 403 20.71 -9.48 -12.40
CA LEU A 403 21.51 -10.71 -12.26
C LEU A 403 21.92 -11.30 -13.62
N ARG A 404 21.03 -11.27 -14.63
CA ARG A 404 21.35 -11.76 -15.98
C ARG A 404 22.41 -10.90 -16.67
N LEU A 405 22.30 -9.58 -16.55
CA LEU A 405 23.26 -8.63 -17.11
C LEU A 405 24.64 -8.76 -16.42
N GLY A 406 24.66 -8.93 -15.10
CA GLY A 406 25.90 -9.15 -14.34
C GLY A 406 26.65 -10.43 -14.74
N ARG A 407 25.93 -11.53 -14.99
CA ARG A 407 26.52 -12.82 -15.42
C ARG A 407 27.07 -12.74 -16.85
N SER A 408 26.33 -12.11 -17.76
CA SER A 408 26.76 -11.93 -19.15
C SER A 408 28.05 -11.09 -19.27
N GLY A 409 28.24 -10.12 -18.37
CA GLY A 409 29.47 -9.32 -18.30
C GLY A 409 30.68 -10.03 -17.65
N GLN A 410 30.46 -11.09 -16.88
CA GLN A 410 31.54 -11.92 -16.31
C GLN A 410 32.00 -13.01 -17.27
N ASP A 411 31.07 -13.65 -18.01
CA ASP A 411 31.41 -14.65 -19.02
C ASP A 411 32.21 -14.05 -20.20
N GLY A 412 32.02 -12.75 -20.50
CA GLY A 412 32.83 -12.00 -21.48
C GLY A 412 34.22 -11.55 -21.00
N ARG A 413 34.57 -11.76 -19.73
CA ARG A 413 35.86 -11.34 -19.12
C ARG A 413 36.81 -12.49 -18.84
N VAL A 414 36.50 -13.73 -19.22
CA VAL A 414 37.49 -14.81 -19.23
C VAL A 414 38.45 -14.55 -20.40
N PRO A 415 39.74 -14.24 -20.17
CA PRO A 415 40.68 -14.09 -21.26
C PRO A 415 40.79 -15.43 -21.99
N ALA A 416 40.62 -15.44 -23.30
CA ALA A 416 40.76 -16.61 -24.17
C ALA A 416 42.20 -17.17 -24.26
N ARG A 417 43.04 -17.00 -23.22
CA ARG A 417 44.46 -17.38 -23.17
C ARG A 417 44.77 -18.64 -22.36
N ALA A 418 43.77 -19.39 -21.89
CA ALA A 418 44.00 -20.68 -21.21
C ALA A 418 43.65 -21.91 -22.08
N ARG A 419 43.37 -21.73 -23.38
CA ARG A 419 43.25 -22.83 -24.35
C ARG A 419 44.26 -22.63 -25.47
N ARG A 420 45.53 -22.94 -25.20
CA ARG A 420 46.56 -23.33 -26.19
C ARG A 420 47.91 -23.43 -25.47
N LEU A 421 48.19 -24.58 -24.89
CA LEU A 421 49.50 -25.26 -24.95
C LEU A 421 49.21 -26.77 -24.89
N ALA A 422 49.18 -27.39 -26.07
CA ALA A 422 49.34 -28.84 -26.30
C ALA A 422 50.87 -29.17 -26.25
N PRO A 423 51.43 -30.37 -26.57
CA PRO A 423 50.84 -31.61 -27.13
C PRO A 423 51.44 -32.96 -26.62
N VAL A 424 50.95 -34.07 -27.22
CA VAL A 424 51.41 -35.49 -27.23
C VAL A 424 51.22 -36.31 -25.96
#